data_AF-A0A7K4D5D5-F1
#
_entry.id   AF-A0A7K4D5D5-F1
#
_cell.length_a   1.000
_cell.length_b   1.000
_cell.length_c   1.000
_cell.angle_alpha   90.00
_cell.angle_beta   90.00
_cell.angle_gamma   90.00
#
_symmetry.space_group_name_H-M   'P 1'
#
loop_
_entity.id
_entity.type
_entity.pdbx_description
1 polymer ?
#
loop_
_entity_poly.entity_id
_entity_poly.type
_entity_poly.pdbx_seq_one_letter_code
_entity_poly.pdbx_strand_id
1 'polypeptide(L)'
;MSKNDYILFDRNTVAFVYGYQTNAIQRMLDFDYICKREWPSIAAIINPNRAGIHKAFWGTKEILLPMYKTISSAARAHPEADVMVNFASHRSAYETTMEALEEKTIRTVAVIA
;
A
#
# COMPACT_ATOMS: atom_id res chain seq x y z
N MET A 1 -3.60 -18.69 8.14
CA MET A 1 -3.60 -18.60 9.63
C MET A 1 -3.78 -17.14 9.97
N SER A 2 -4.73 -16.77 10.84
CA SER A 2 -4.87 -15.37 11.26
C SER A 2 -3.61 -14.95 12.02
N LYS A 3 -3.08 -13.76 11.74
CA LYS A 3 -1.96 -13.18 12.50
C LYS A 3 -2.39 -13.03 13.96
N ASN A 4 -1.48 -13.28 14.90
CA ASN A 4 -1.73 -12.99 16.30
C ASN A 4 -2.02 -11.49 16.49
N ASP A 5 -2.88 -11.15 17.46
CA ASP A 5 -3.38 -9.78 17.63
C ASP A 5 -2.28 -8.74 17.90
N TYR A 6 -1.17 -9.14 18.52
CA TYR A 6 -0.04 -8.26 18.82
C TYR A 6 0.88 -7.98 17.63
N ILE A 7 0.78 -8.74 16.54
CA ILE A 7 1.66 -8.60 15.37
C ILE A 7 1.02 -7.64 14.40
N LEU A 8 1.55 -6.41 14.28
CA LEU A 8 1.11 -5.44 13.27
C LEU A 8 1.60 -5.80 11.86
N PHE A 9 2.90 -6.08 11.74
CA PHE A 9 3.55 -6.34 10.46
C PHE A 9 4.43 -7.57 10.53
N ASP A 10 4.49 -8.32 9.43
CA ASP A 10 5.40 -9.44 9.24
C ASP A 10 5.93 -9.47 7.80
N ARG A 11 6.74 -10.50 7.48
CA ARG A 11 7.31 -10.68 6.14
C ARG A 11 6.25 -10.87 5.04
N ASN A 12 5.01 -11.20 5.40
CA ASN A 12 3.91 -11.41 4.46
C ASN A 12 2.94 -10.22 4.44
N THR A 13 3.18 -9.15 5.19
CA THR A 13 2.36 -7.93 5.15
C THR A 13 2.37 -7.32 3.76
N VAL A 14 1.17 -6.98 3.27
CA VAL A 14 0.95 -6.33 1.98
C VAL A 14 0.18 -5.04 2.21
N ALA A 15 0.61 -3.97 1.56
CA ALA A 15 0.11 -2.62 1.78
C ALA A 15 -0.39 -1.96 0.49
N PHE A 16 -1.33 -1.05 0.67
CA PHE A 16 -1.61 0.01 -0.28
C PHE A 16 -0.82 1.27 0.05
N VAL A 17 -0.44 2.03 -0.97
CA VAL A 17 0.10 3.38 -0.81
C VAL A 17 -0.93 4.37 -1.35
N TYR A 18 -1.53 5.17 -0.47
CA TYR A 18 -2.43 6.25 -0.85
C TYR A 18 -1.64 7.52 -1.14
N GLY A 19 -1.81 8.06 -2.35
CA GLY A 19 -1.00 9.15 -2.89
C GLY A 19 0.15 8.64 -3.77
N TYR A 20 0.50 9.40 -4.81
CA TYR A 20 1.51 8.99 -5.79
C TYR A 20 2.94 9.36 -5.37
N GLN A 21 3.42 8.78 -4.27
CA GLN A 21 4.74 9.04 -3.70
C GLN A 21 5.80 8.07 -4.26
N THR A 22 6.22 8.27 -5.52
CA THR A 22 7.13 7.38 -6.25
C THR A 22 8.42 7.05 -5.50
N ASN A 23 9.03 8.04 -4.84
CA ASN A 23 10.24 7.82 -4.04
C ASN A 23 9.98 6.97 -2.78
N ALA A 24 8.82 7.12 -2.12
CA ALA A 24 8.47 6.31 -0.96
C ALA A 24 8.16 4.86 -1.37
N ILE A 25 7.43 4.70 -2.47
CA ILE A 25 7.15 3.40 -3.10
C ILE A 25 8.46 2.67 -3.40
N GLN A 26 9.40 3.31 -4.10
CA GLN A 26 10.68 2.69 -4.41
C GLN A 26 11.48 2.33 -3.15
N ARG A 27 11.50 3.18 -2.13
CA ARG A 27 12.19 2.89 -0.86
C ARG A 27 11.63 1.67 -0.14
N MET A 28 10.30 1.47 -0.17
CA MET A 28 9.68 0.26 0.39
C MET A 28 10.12 -0.99 -0.39
N LEU A 29 10.10 -0.95 -1.72
CA LEU A 29 10.55 -2.07 -2.56
C LEU A 29 12.04 -2.38 -2.40
N ASP A 30 12.88 -1.35 -2.28
CA ASP A 30 14.31 -1.52 -2.03
C ASP A 30 14.54 -2.18 -0.67
N PHE A 31 13.80 -1.76 0.36
CA PHE A 31 13.82 -2.38 1.68
C PHE A 31 13.38 -3.85 1.63
N ASP A 32 12.28 -4.14 0.92
CA ASP A 32 11.79 -5.50 0.73
C ASP A 32 12.84 -6.41 0.08
N TYR A 33 13.51 -5.90 -0.94
CA TYR A 33 14.54 -6.61 -1.68
C TYR A 33 15.75 -6.95 -0.79
N ILE A 34 16.29 -5.96 -0.05
CA ILE A 34 17.43 -6.19 0.85
C ILE A 34 17.06 -7.10 2.04
N CYS A 35 15.81 -7.06 2.49
CA CYS A 35 15.27 -7.98 3.50
C CYS A 35 14.99 -9.40 2.97
N LYS A 36 15.28 -9.64 1.68
CA LYS A 36 15.06 -10.92 0.99
C LYS A 36 13.62 -11.40 1.13
N ARG A 37 12.66 -10.49 0.99
CA ARG A 37 11.25 -10.86 0.84
C ARG A 37 11.07 -11.62 -0.46
N GLU A 38 10.11 -12.54 -0.46
CA GLU A 38 9.76 -13.28 -1.67
C GLU A 38 8.93 -12.41 -2.63
N TRP A 39 8.12 -11.50 -2.07
CA TRP A 39 7.19 -10.64 -2.81
C TRP A 39 7.24 -9.19 -2.28
N PRO A 40 6.93 -8.20 -3.14
CA PRO A 40 6.76 -6.80 -2.74
C PRO A 40 5.79 -6.63 -1.58
N SER A 41 6.07 -5.68 -0.69
CA SER A 41 5.13 -5.27 0.36
C SER A 41 4.04 -4.34 -0.15
N ILE A 42 4.05 -3.94 -1.42
CA ILE A 42 3.06 -3.04 -2.03
C ILE A 42 2.24 -3.82 -3.04
N ALA A 43 0.93 -3.94 -2.80
CA ALA A 43 -0.01 -4.50 -3.77
C ALA A 43 -0.37 -3.49 -4.86
N ALA A 44 -0.73 -2.27 -4.45
CA ALA A 44 -1.19 -1.24 -5.37
C ALA A 44 -1.00 0.18 -4.83
N ILE A 45 -1.06 1.13 -5.75
CA ILE A 45 -1.07 2.56 -5.47
C ILE A 45 -2.49 3.08 -5.62
N ILE A 46 -2.93 3.92 -4.69
CA ILE A 46 -4.23 4.59 -4.77
C ILE A 46 -3.97 6.06 -5.09
N ASN A 47 -4.39 6.49 -6.28
CA ASN A 47 -4.27 7.86 -6.77
C ASN A 47 -5.62 8.35 -7.30
N PRO A 48 -6.35 9.19 -6.54
CA PRO A 48 -7.67 9.68 -6.93
C PRO A 48 -7.72 10.34 -8.31
N ASN A 49 -6.61 10.95 -8.73
CA ASN A 49 -6.52 11.68 -9.99
C ASN A 49 -6.35 10.75 -11.20
N ARG A 50 -5.83 9.54 -11.03
CA ARG A 50 -5.40 8.69 -12.15
C ARG A 50 -5.38 7.20 -11.79
N ALA A 51 -5.98 6.37 -12.65
CA ALA A 51 -5.72 4.94 -12.69
C ALA A 51 -4.61 4.61 -13.70
N GLY A 52 -3.96 3.46 -13.56
CA GLY A 52 -2.98 2.98 -14.52
C GLY A 52 -1.98 2.01 -13.93
N ILE A 53 -0.74 2.12 -14.42
CA ILE A 53 0.40 1.31 -13.96
C ILE A 53 1.55 2.24 -13.58
N HIS A 54 2.26 1.88 -12.52
CA HIS A 54 3.50 2.52 -12.11
C HIS A 54 4.64 1.53 -12.28
N LYS A 55 5.71 1.96 -12.96
CA LYS A 55 6.92 1.17 -13.13
C LYS A 55 7.90 1.48 -11.99
N ALA A 56 8.37 0.44 -11.32
CA ALA A 56 9.32 0.51 -10.22
C ALA A 56 10.38 -0.59 -10.35
N PHE A 57 11.39 -0.59 -9.47
CA PHE A 57 12.44 -1.59 -9.44
C PHE A 57 12.28 -2.57 -8.28
N TRP A 58 12.58 -3.84 -8.53
CA TRP A 58 12.79 -4.89 -7.57
C TRP A 58 14.23 -5.40 -7.71
N GLY A 59 15.12 -4.87 -6.88
CA GLY A 59 16.56 -4.97 -7.14
C GLY A 59 16.89 -4.26 -8.46
N THR A 60 17.37 -5.00 -9.45
CA THR A 60 17.68 -4.46 -10.79
C THR A 60 16.57 -4.72 -11.82
N LYS A 61 15.52 -5.48 -11.47
CA LYS A 61 14.43 -5.84 -12.37
C LYS A 61 13.30 -4.82 -12.31
N GLU A 62 12.79 -4.39 -13.46
CA GLU A 62 11.59 -3.57 -13.51
C GLU A 62 10.33 -4.41 -13.22
N ILE A 63 9.44 -3.87 -12.37
CA ILE A 63 8.12 -4.42 -12.06
C ILE A 63 7.03 -3.37 -12.29
N LEU A 64 5.80 -3.83 -12.47
CA LEU A 64 4.64 -2.97 -12.67
C LEU A 64 3.71 -3.10 -11.46
N LEU A 65 3.43 -1.97 -10.81
CA LEU A 65 2.43 -1.87 -9.75
C LEU A 65 1.13 -1.29 -10.32
N PRO A 66 -0.03 -1.91 -10.07
CA PRO A 66 -1.30 -1.34 -10.48
C PRO A 66 -1.63 -0.08 -9.67
N MET A 67 -2.36 0.83 -10.30
CA MET A 67 -2.79 2.10 -9.72
C MET A 67 -4.30 2.27 -9.89
N TYR A 68 -4.98 2.49 -8.77
CA TYR A 68 -6.44 2.59 -8.67
C TYR A 68 -6.85 4.00 -8.27
N LYS A 69 -8.07 4.41 -8.63
CA LYS A 69 -8.62 5.71 -8.24
C LYS A 69 -9.23 5.73 -6.84
N THR A 70 -9.75 4.60 -6.35
CA THR A 70 -10.47 4.53 -5.07
C THR A 70 -9.93 3.42 -4.19
N ILE A 71 -10.06 3.59 -2.87
CA ILE A 71 -9.61 2.59 -1.89
C ILE A 71 -10.39 1.29 -2.11
N SER A 72 -11.71 1.37 -2.26
CA SER A 72 -12.56 0.19 -2.46
C SER A 72 -12.21 -0.64 -3.70
N SER A 73 -11.83 0.01 -4.80
CA SER A 73 -11.41 -0.72 -6.02
C SER A 73 -10.09 -1.46 -5.83
N ALA A 74 -9.15 -0.87 -5.09
CA ALA A 74 -7.88 -1.51 -4.74
C ALA A 74 -8.10 -2.66 -3.74
N ALA A 75 -8.88 -2.43 -2.67
CA ALA A 75 -9.20 -3.43 -1.65
C ALA A 75 -9.90 -4.67 -2.23
N ARG A 76 -10.80 -4.46 -3.20
CA ARG A 76 -11.47 -5.57 -3.90
C ARG A 76 -10.51 -6.35 -4.81
N ALA A 77 -9.57 -5.68 -5.47
CA ALA A 77 -8.62 -6.32 -6.37
C ALA A 77 -7.50 -7.05 -5.63
N HIS A 78 -7.15 -6.57 -4.43
CA HIS A 78 -6.06 -7.07 -3.60
C HIS A 78 -6.56 -7.35 -2.17
N PRO A 79 -7.40 -8.38 -1.97
CA PRO A 79 -7.96 -8.71 -0.66
C PRO A 79 -6.89 -9.15 0.37
N GLU A 80 -5.68 -9.46 -0.07
CA GLU A 80 -4.53 -9.79 0.78
C GLU A 80 -3.88 -8.59 1.47
N ALA A 81 -4.15 -7.36 1.01
CA ALA A 81 -3.56 -6.15 1.57
C ALA A 81 -4.28 -5.73 2.86
N ASP A 82 -3.53 -5.72 3.97
CA ASP A 82 -4.03 -5.44 5.31
C ASP A 82 -3.55 -4.10 5.90
N VAL A 83 -2.75 -3.36 5.14
CA VAL A 83 -2.17 -2.08 5.54
C VAL A 83 -2.43 -1.00 4.50
N MET A 84 -2.67 0.23 4.93
CA MET A 84 -2.61 1.42 4.06
C MET A 84 -1.61 2.45 4.60
N VAL A 85 -0.65 2.87 3.77
CA VAL A 85 0.23 4.00 4.06
C VAL A 85 -0.36 5.25 3.41
N ASN A 86 -0.84 6.18 4.23
CA ASN A 86 -1.61 7.33 3.80
C ASN A 86 -0.77 8.61 3.68
N PHE A 87 -0.40 8.98 2.46
CA PHE A 87 0.28 10.23 2.13
C PHE A 87 -0.69 11.33 1.65
N ALA A 88 -1.99 11.21 1.93
CA ALA A 88 -2.93 12.32 1.74
C ALA A 88 -2.46 13.55 2.53
N SER A 89 -2.73 14.76 2.03
CA SER A 89 -2.41 16.00 2.75
C SER A 89 -3.20 16.12 4.07
N HIS A 90 -2.80 16.99 5.00
CA HIS A 90 -3.54 17.21 6.26
C HIS A 90 -5.03 17.55 6.05
N ARG A 91 -5.38 18.15 4.90
CA ARG A 91 -6.76 18.52 4.54
C ARG A 91 -7.62 17.31 4.18
N SER A 92 -7.01 16.23 3.72
CA SER A 92 -7.68 15.02 3.23
C SER A 92 -7.33 13.77 4.02
N ALA A 93 -6.38 13.82 4.95
CA ALA A 93 -5.94 12.68 5.76
C ALA A 93 -7.08 12.09 6.60
N TYR A 94 -7.97 12.91 7.16
CA TYR A 94 -9.10 12.45 7.96
C TYR A 94 -10.06 11.58 7.11
N GLU A 95 -10.64 12.15 6.06
CA GLU A 95 -11.64 11.46 5.22
C GLU A 95 -11.08 10.18 4.60
N THR A 96 -9.85 10.24 4.09
CA THR A 96 -9.19 9.09 3.45
C THR A 96 -8.85 7.98 4.44
N THR A 97 -8.53 8.33 5.69
CA THR A 97 -8.30 7.33 6.75
C THR A 97 -9.61 6.67 7.16
N MET A 98 -10.70 7.44 7.29
CA MET A 98 -12.01 6.89 7.62
C MET A 98 -12.51 5.94 6.51
N GLU A 99 -12.39 6.34 5.24
CA GLU A 99 -12.73 5.48 4.09
C GLU A 99 -11.95 4.16 4.12
N ALA A 100 -10.65 4.21 4.46
CA ALA A 100 -9.85 2.99 4.57
C ALA A 100 -10.23 2.09 5.75
N LEU A 101 -10.65 2.66 6.87
CA LEU A 101 -11.10 1.88 8.05
C LEU A 101 -12.48 1.23 7.84
N GLU A 102 -13.26 1.70 6.88
CA GLU A 102 -14.50 1.03 6.46
C GLU A 102 -14.24 -0.24 5.63
N GLU A 103 -13.07 -0.36 5.01
CA GLU A 103 -12.66 -1.56 4.26
C GLU A 103 -12.20 -2.67 5.20
N LYS A 104 -12.99 -3.76 5.26
CA LYS A 104 -12.77 -4.88 6.19
C LYS A 104 -11.40 -5.57 6.04
N THR A 105 -10.77 -5.47 4.88
CA THR A 105 -9.44 -6.06 4.65
C THR A 105 -8.33 -5.23 5.26
N ILE A 106 -8.52 -3.91 5.42
CA ILE A 106 -7.51 -2.99 5.96
C ILE A 106 -7.59 -2.98 7.47
N ARG A 107 -6.54 -3.49 8.12
CA ARG A 107 -6.44 -3.56 9.59
C ARG A 107 -5.63 -2.41 10.19
N THR A 108 -4.69 -1.86 9.41
CA THR A 108 -3.74 -0.85 9.90
C THR A 108 -3.63 0.30 8.91
N VAL A 109 -3.73 1.55 9.39
CA VAL A 109 -3.51 2.75 8.57
C VAL A 109 -2.41 3.61 9.20
N ALA A 110 -1.37 3.93 8.43
CA ALA A 110 -0.31 4.85 8.83
C ALA A 110 -0.57 6.23 8.20
N VAL A 111 -0.89 7.23 9.01
CA VAL A 111 -1.20 8.61 8.56
C VAL A 111 0.07 9.47 8.66
N ILE A 112 0.50 10.05 7.54
CA ILE A 112 1.82 10.72 7.45
C ILE A 112 1.75 12.25 7.55
N ALA A 113 0.62 12.87 7.19
CA ALA A 113 0.48 14.33 7.07
C ALA A 113 0.26 15.09 8.39
#